data_AF-A0A924RPM7-F1
#
_entry.id   AF-A0A924RPM7-F1
#
_cell.length_a   1.000
_cell.length_b   1.000
_cell.length_c   1.000
_cell.angle_alpha   90.00
_cell.angle_beta   90.00
_cell.angle_gamma   90.00
#
_symmetry.space_group_name_H-M   'P 1'
#
loop_
_entity.id
_entity.type
_entity.pdbx_description
1 polymer ?
#
loop_
_entity_poly.entity_id
_entity_poly.type
_entity_poly.pdbx_seq_one_letter_code
_entity_poly.pdbx_strand_id
1 'polypeptide(L)'
;MSDLLNFFTLPQTQIAQSGLEPRDSSKLMVLCADGTLEHRIFRHLTAYLQSGDLLVMNESRVIPARLEARKPTGGKLEVLLLREHRPLEWSAYLKPARRAGDTLIFGEGQATANIVGQLEDGARILRFDVDIKPLLDDLGRLPLPPYIQNDLVGERYQTVYSRERGSVAAPTAGLHFTLELLNSLERMGVERHFVTLHVGAGTFKPISGLLENHQMHEEVFSIPPSTASAINRAKLEGRRIVAVGTTTVRALESAVSNGQVQAGEGATSIFIHPPYTFQIPDLLITNFHLPNSSLMLLVGAFAGVGRIKAAYFSALEFDYRFYSLGDAMLIFKNLT
;
A
#
# COMPACT_ATOMS: atom_id res chain seq x y z
N MET A 1 6.24 10.35 20.64
CA MET A 1 5.73 10.17 19.27
C MET A 1 6.70 10.70 18.22
N SER A 2 7.30 11.89 18.41
CA SER A 2 8.48 12.39 17.66
C SER A 2 9.58 11.33 17.51
N ASP A 3 9.77 10.55 18.58
CA ASP A 3 10.79 9.51 18.69
C ASP A 3 10.64 8.36 17.69
N LEU A 4 9.48 8.15 17.06
CA LEU A 4 9.31 7.13 16.01
C LEU A 4 9.58 7.66 14.61
N LEU A 5 9.53 8.98 14.42
CA LEU A 5 9.65 9.57 13.09
C LEU A 5 11.12 9.71 12.66
N ASN A 6 12.05 9.90 13.60
CA ASN A 6 13.46 10.22 13.30
C ASN A 6 14.50 9.38 14.08
N PHE A 7 14.22 8.11 14.40
CA PHE A 7 15.16 7.31 15.22
C PHE A 7 16.27 6.60 14.45
N PHE A 8 16.26 6.63 13.13
CA PHE A 8 17.29 5.99 12.31
C PHE A 8 17.55 6.76 11.02
N THR A 9 18.77 6.61 10.51
CA THR A 9 19.16 7.08 9.18
C THR A 9 19.18 5.88 8.26
N LEU A 10 18.48 5.97 7.13
CA LEU A 10 18.44 4.89 6.13
C LEU A 10 19.50 5.12 5.05
N PRO A 11 20.51 4.24 4.92
CA PRO A 11 21.48 4.33 3.83
C PRO A 11 20.78 4.17 2.47
N GLN A 12 21.13 4.99 1.49
CA GLN A 12 20.57 4.87 0.13
C GLN A 12 20.85 3.48 -0.50
N THR A 13 21.97 2.87 -0.14
CA THR A 13 22.37 1.52 -0.59
C THR A 13 21.42 0.42 -0.11
N GLN A 14 20.69 0.64 0.98
CA GLN A 14 19.70 -0.30 1.50
C GLN A 14 18.27 -0.04 0.96
N ILE A 15 18.05 0.99 0.13
CA ILE A 15 16.76 1.21 -0.55
C ILE A 15 16.70 0.35 -1.82
N ALA A 16 15.82 -0.65 -1.83
CA ALA A 16 15.72 -1.58 -2.95
C ALA A 16 15.26 -0.88 -4.25
N GLN A 17 16.07 -1.04 -5.30
CA GLN A 17 15.75 -0.57 -6.66
C GLN A 17 15.02 -1.62 -7.50
N SER A 18 15.12 -2.90 -7.12
CA SER A 18 14.46 -4.03 -7.76
C SER A 18 14.03 -5.07 -6.73
N GLY A 19 12.93 -5.78 -7.01
CA GLY A 19 12.53 -6.95 -6.24
C GLY A 19 13.42 -8.15 -6.55
N LEU A 20 13.57 -9.08 -5.59
CA LEU A 20 14.30 -10.33 -5.83
C LEU A 20 13.49 -11.30 -6.67
N GLU A 21 14.20 -12.22 -7.32
CA GLU A 21 13.61 -13.33 -8.07
C GLU A 21 14.24 -14.66 -7.61
N PRO A 22 13.44 -15.63 -7.13
CA PRO A 22 11.99 -15.55 -6.91
C PRO A 22 11.63 -14.57 -5.78
N ARG A 23 10.42 -13.99 -5.82
CA ARG A 23 9.97 -12.93 -4.87
C ARG A 23 10.04 -13.36 -3.40
N ASP A 24 9.76 -14.64 -3.14
CA ASP A 24 9.79 -15.25 -1.81
C ASP A 24 11.20 -15.55 -1.27
N SER A 25 12.25 -15.12 -2.00
CA SER A 25 13.64 -15.15 -1.54
C SER A 25 14.04 -13.90 -0.75
N SER A 26 13.14 -12.91 -0.62
CA SER A 26 13.34 -11.76 0.26
C SER A 26 13.56 -12.18 1.71
N LYS A 27 14.33 -11.37 2.45
CA LYS A 27 14.49 -11.61 3.88
C LYS A 27 13.15 -11.38 4.57
N LEU A 28 12.91 -12.13 5.63
CA LEU A 28 11.76 -11.98 6.51
C LEU A 28 12.28 -11.80 7.93
N MET A 29 12.08 -10.61 8.49
CA MET A 29 12.23 -10.40 9.93
C MET A 29 10.94 -10.82 10.64
N VAL A 30 11.04 -11.67 11.65
CA VAL A 30 9.89 -12.01 12.49
C VAL A 30 10.06 -11.35 13.85
N LEU A 31 9.13 -10.46 14.18
CA LEU A 31 9.03 -9.82 15.48
C LEU A 31 7.97 -10.55 16.32
N CYS A 32 8.44 -11.49 17.13
CA CYS A 32 7.62 -12.36 17.99
C CYS A 32 6.94 -11.57 19.11
N ALA A 33 5.88 -12.14 19.70
CA ALA A 33 5.06 -11.47 20.71
C ALA A 33 5.83 -11.09 21.98
N ASP A 34 6.85 -11.88 22.33
CA ASP A 34 7.78 -11.65 23.45
C ASP A 34 8.87 -10.60 23.14
N GLY A 35 8.92 -10.09 21.91
CA GLY A 35 9.94 -9.14 21.44
C GLY A 35 11.17 -9.79 20.82
N THR A 36 11.26 -11.12 20.76
CA THR A 36 12.33 -11.83 20.05
C THR A 36 12.32 -11.46 18.55
N LEU A 37 13.51 -11.23 17.99
CA LEU A 37 13.72 -11.02 16.57
C LEU A 37 14.31 -12.27 15.93
N GLU A 38 13.64 -12.81 14.91
CA GLU A 38 14.18 -13.90 14.09
C GLU A 38 14.45 -13.44 12.67
N HIS A 39 15.54 -13.94 12.09
CA HIS A 39 15.92 -13.67 10.71
C HIS A 39 15.65 -14.91 9.86
N ARG A 40 14.80 -14.75 8.85
CA ARG A 40 14.31 -15.82 7.97
C ARG A 40 14.32 -15.35 6.52
N ILE A 41 13.87 -16.24 5.65
CA ILE A 41 13.54 -15.97 4.25
C ILE A 41 12.02 -16.07 4.11
N PHE A 42 11.42 -15.24 3.26
CA PHE A 42 9.96 -15.11 3.15
C PHE A 42 9.24 -16.42 2.85
N ARG A 43 9.83 -17.31 2.05
CA ARG A 43 9.30 -18.67 1.82
C ARG A 43 9.11 -19.52 3.08
N HIS A 44 9.81 -19.19 4.18
CA HIS A 44 9.66 -19.86 5.48
C HIS A 44 8.48 -19.29 6.30
N LEU A 45 7.66 -18.41 5.73
CA LEU A 45 6.44 -17.89 6.38
C LEU A 45 5.52 -19.00 6.90
N THR A 46 5.51 -20.16 6.22
CA THR A 46 4.76 -21.35 6.62
C THR A 46 5.08 -21.81 8.05
N ALA A 47 6.28 -21.54 8.58
CA ALA A 47 6.65 -21.92 9.94
C ALA A 47 5.92 -21.10 11.04
N TYR A 48 5.30 -19.98 10.69
CA TYR A 48 4.67 -19.06 11.64
C TYR A 48 3.14 -19.04 11.53
N LEU A 49 2.60 -19.66 10.48
CA LEU A 49 1.17 -19.79 10.24
C LEU A 49 0.70 -21.21 10.52
N GLN A 50 -0.56 -21.36 10.94
CA GLN A 50 -1.16 -22.62 11.33
C GLN A 50 -2.53 -22.81 10.68
N SER A 51 -3.01 -24.04 10.66
CA SER A 51 -4.37 -24.36 10.18
C SER A 51 -5.39 -23.51 10.92
N GLY A 52 -6.31 -22.89 10.18
CA GLY A 52 -7.34 -22.00 10.69
C GLY A 52 -6.91 -20.52 10.76
N ASP A 53 -5.66 -20.16 10.54
CA ASP A 53 -5.32 -18.74 10.37
C ASP A 53 -6.04 -18.16 9.14
N LEU A 54 -6.44 -16.88 9.23
CA LEU A 54 -7.10 -16.17 8.15
C LEU A 54 -6.20 -15.06 7.62
N LEU A 55 -5.70 -15.23 6.40
CA LEU A 55 -4.90 -14.25 5.68
C LEU A 55 -5.80 -13.28 4.93
N VAL A 56 -5.79 -12.00 5.32
CA VAL A 56 -6.50 -10.93 4.61
C VAL A 56 -5.52 -10.16 3.74
N MET A 57 -5.81 -10.05 2.45
CA MET A 57 -4.91 -9.45 1.46
C MET A 57 -5.62 -8.36 0.65
N ASN A 58 -4.90 -7.29 0.28
CA ASN A 58 -5.43 -6.29 -0.64
C ASN A 58 -5.23 -6.73 -2.10
N GLU A 59 -6.31 -6.98 -2.83
CA GLU A 59 -6.27 -7.45 -4.23
C GLU A 59 -6.24 -6.32 -5.26
N SER A 60 -6.06 -5.07 -4.84
CA SER A 60 -5.99 -3.97 -5.78
C SER A 60 -4.81 -4.08 -6.74
N ARG A 61 -5.07 -3.79 -8.01
CA ARG A 61 -4.14 -3.79 -9.13
C ARG A 61 -3.79 -2.37 -9.55
N VAL A 62 -2.50 -2.11 -9.75
CA VAL A 62 -2.00 -0.80 -10.18
C VAL A 62 -2.37 -0.56 -11.64
N ILE A 63 -2.95 0.60 -11.94
CA ILE A 63 -3.22 1.04 -13.31
C ILE A 63 -2.04 1.87 -13.85
N PRO A 64 -1.77 1.85 -15.16
CA PRO A 64 -0.77 2.70 -15.80
C PRO A 64 -1.22 4.17 -15.86
N ALA A 65 -1.31 4.80 -14.69
CA ALA A 65 -1.88 6.13 -14.49
C ALA A 65 -0.93 7.30 -14.80
N ARG A 66 0.34 7.04 -15.17
CA ARG A 66 1.28 8.10 -15.56
C ARG A 66 1.24 8.30 -17.08
N LEU A 67 0.77 9.45 -17.52
CA LEU A 67 0.55 9.81 -18.93
C LEU A 67 1.47 10.97 -19.35
N GLU A 68 1.91 10.97 -20.60
CA GLU A 68 2.46 12.17 -21.26
C GLU A 68 1.31 12.96 -21.89
N ALA A 69 1.22 14.24 -21.57
CA ALA A 69 0.29 15.18 -22.17
C ALA A 69 1.03 16.30 -22.91
N ARG A 70 0.34 16.89 -23.88
CA ARG A 70 0.81 18.07 -24.61
C ARG A 70 -0.22 19.18 -24.53
N LYS A 71 0.27 20.41 -24.50
CA LYS A 71 -0.58 21.59 -24.71
C LYS A 71 -0.90 21.76 -26.19
N PRO A 72 -1.96 22.50 -26.53
CA PRO A 72 -2.16 23.01 -27.88
C PRO A 72 -0.94 23.78 -28.43
N THR A 73 -0.18 24.43 -27.55
CA THR A 73 1.07 25.15 -27.88
C THR A 73 2.30 24.23 -28.05
N GLY A 74 2.15 22.91 -27.94
CA GLY A 74 3.20 21.91 -28.15
C GLY A 74 4.03 21.54 -26.91
N GLY A 75 3.95 22.30 -25.83
CA GLY A 75 4.70 22.01 -24.60
C GLY A 75 4.26 20.71 -23.91
N LYS A 76 5.22 19.88 -23.48
CA LYS A 76 4.99 18.61 -22.80
C LYS A 76 4.75 18.76 -21.29
N LEU A 77 3.89 17.91 -20.75
CA LEU A 77 3.63 17.74 -19.32
C LEU A 77 3.50 16.25 -18.97
N GLU A 78 3.85 15.90 -17.74
CA GLU A 78 3.51 14.62 -17.14
C GLU A 78 2.22 14.76 -16.32
N VAL A 79 1.33 13.78 -16.45
CA VAL A 79 0.06 13.69 -15.74
C VAL A 79 0.03 12.38 -14.97
N LEU A 80 -0.14 12.46 -13.65
CA LEU A 80 -0.38 11.30 -12.80
C LEU A 80 -1.85 11.30 -12.39
N LEU A 81 -2.66 10.43 -12.99
CA LEU A 81 -4.05 10.23 -12.59
C LEU A 81 -4.13 9.65 -11.18
N LEU A 82 -5.09 10.13 -10.39
CA LEU A 82 -5.27 9.77 -8.99
C LEU A 82 -6.55 8.96 -8.77
N ARG A 83 -7.71 9.59 -9.01
CA ARG A 83 -9.02 9.00 -8.76
C ARG A 83 -10.05 9.53 -9.74
N GLU A 84 -10.91 8.66 -10.23
CA GLU A 84 -12.15 9.06 -10.91
C GLU A 84 -13.19 9.48 -9.85
N HIS A 85 -13.64 10.73 -9.91
CA HIS A 85 -14.67 11.23 -9.00
C HIS A 85 -16.08 10.94 -9.52
N ARG A 86 -16.23 10.96 -10.85
CA ARG A 86 -17.45 10.67 -11.60
C ARG A 86 -17.05 10.39 -13.06
N PRO A 87 -17.95 9.82 -13.89
CA PRO A 87 -17.60 9.47 -15.27
C PRO A 87 -16.89 10.61 -16.00
N LEU A 88 -15.71 10.33 -16.55
CA LEU A 88 -14.85 11.25 -17.31
C LEU A 88 -14.15 12.35 -16.48
N GLU A 89 -14.29 12.35 -15.16
CA GLU A 89 -13.68 13.36 -14.30
C GLU A 89 -12.68 12.75 -13.32
N TRP A 90 -11.42 13.13 -13.48
CA TRP A 90 -10.31 12.58 -12.73
C TRP A 90 -9.55 13.66 -11.99
N SER A 91 -9.15 13.40 -10.75
CA SER A 91 -8.07 14.15 -10.12
C SER A 91 -6.71 13.69 -10.64
N ALA A 92 -5.79 14.63 -10.84
CA ALA A 92 -4.44 14.35 -11.34
C ALA A 92 -3.39 15.32 -10.79
N TYR A 93 -2.17 14.83 -10.53
CA TYR A 93 -1.01 15.71 -10.37
C TYR A 93 -0.36 16.00 -11.72
N LEU A 94 -0.01 17.27 -11.95
CA LEU A 94 0.60 17.73 -13.20
C LEU A 94 2.04 18.17 -12.96
N LYS A 95 2.95 17.84 -13.88
CA LYS A 95 4.35 18.28 -13.83
C LYS A 95 4.82 18.79 -15.19
N PRO A 96 5.13 20.09 -15.35
CA PRO A 96 5.00 21.18 -14.38
C PRO A 96 3.56 21.76 -14.30
N ALA A 97 2.90 21.68 -13.13
CA ALA A 97 1.52 22.14 -12.94
C ALA A 97 1.26 23.60 -13.36
N ARG A 98 2.16 24.53 -13.02
CA ARG A 98 1.98 25.97 -13.30
C ARG A 98 1.90 26.32 -14.78
N ARG A 99 2.38 25.43 -15.66
CA ARG A 99 2.48 25.69 -17.11
C ARG A 99 1.50 24.85 -17.92
N ALA A 100 0.52 24.21 -17.28
CA ALA A 100 -0.41 23.29 -17.92
C ALA A 100 -1.35 23.97 -18.92
N GLY A 101 -1.71 25.24 -18.71
CA GLY A 101 -2.80 25.87 -19.46
C GLY A 101 -4.14 25.26 -19.04
N ASP A 102 -5.15 25.35 -19.91
CA ASP A 102 -6.51 24.89 -19.61
C ASP A 102 -6.85 23.56 -20.26
N THR A 103 -6.19 23.21 -21.38
CA THR A 103 -6.47 22.00 -22.18
C THR A 103 -5.21 21.17 -22.36
N LEU A 104 -5.36 19.85 -22.20
CA LEU A 104 -4.31 18.84 -22.31
C LEU A 104 -4.71 17.80 -23.38
N ILE A 105 -3.77 17.46 -24.25
CA ILE A 105 -3.93 16.49 -25.34
C ILE A 105 -3.07 15.26 -25.03
N PHE A 106 -3.65 14.08 -25.15
CA PHE A 106 -3.02 12.78 -24.88
C PHE A 106 -3.01 11.92 -26.15
N GLY A 107 -1.98 11.08 -26.32
CA GLY A 107 -1.95 10.09 -27.40
C GLY A 107 -2.15 10.66 -28.80
N GLU A 108 -1.50 11.79 -29.11
CA GLU A 108 -1.64 12.46 -30.42
C GLU A 108 -3.09 12.84 -30.80
N GLY A 109 -3.96 13.06 -29.80
CA GLY A 109 -5.36 13.45 -30.01
C GLY A 109 -6.37 12.33 -29.76
N GLN A 110 -5.93 11.17 -29.27
CA GLN A 110 -6.83 10.09 -28.83
C GLN A 110 -7.71 10.48 -27.64
N ALA A 111 -7.25 11.40 -26.79
CA ALA A 111 -8.05 11.98 -25.72
C ALA A 111 -7.64 13.43 -25.44
N THR A 112 -8.59 14.25 -25.03
CA THR A 112 -8.39 15.63 -24.59
C THR A 112 -9.02 15.83 -23.22
N ALA A 113 -8.34 16.56 -22.33
CA ALA A 113 -8.90 16.92 -21.04
C ALA A 113 -8.82 18.42 -20.78
N ASN A 114 -9.90 18.98 -20.24
CA ASN A 114 -9.94 20.34 -19.73
C ASN A 114 -9.72 20.35 -18.22
N ILE A 115 -8.92 21.28 -17.72
CA ILE A 115 -8.75 21.51 -16.29
C ILE A 115 -9.96 22.30 -15.80
N VAL A 116 -10.82 21.65 -15.02
CA VAL A 116 -12.09 22.20 -14.54
C VAL A 116 -12.07 22.57 -13.05
N GLY A 117 -10.97 22.30 -12.35
CA GLY A 117 -10.85 22.62 -10.94
C GLY A 117 -9.50 22.26 -10.33
N GLN A 118 -9.38 22.53 -9.04
CA GLN A 118 -8.20 22.23 -8.23
C GLN A 118 -8.65 21.78 -6.83
N LEU A 119 -8.05 20.70 -6.33
CA LEU A 119 -8.19 20.24 -4.94
C LEU A 119 -7.21 20.99 -4.03
N GLU A 120 -7.49 20.97 -2.72
CA GLU A 120 -6.68 21.63 -1.69
C GLU A 120 -5.22 21.19 -1.69
N ASP A 121 -4.97 19.92 -2.00
CA ASP A 121 -3.62 19.32 -2.07
C ASP A 121 -2.83 19.67 -3.35
N GLY A 122 -3.42 20.51 -4.21
CA GLY A 122 -2.82 20.95 -5.46
C GLY A 122 -3.15 20.10 -6.69
N ALA A 123 -3.82 18.95 -6.54
CA ALA A 123 -4.27 18.16 -7.68
C ALA A 123 -5.24 18.95 -8.56
N ARG A 124 -5.19 18.73 -9.87
CA ARG A 124 -6.12 19.32 -10.85
C ARG A 124 -7.26 18.34 -11.13
N ILE A 125 -8.46 18.88 -11.31
CA ILE A 125 -9.60 18.10 -11.81
C ILE A 125 -9.60 18.21 -13.32
N LEU A 126 -9.45 17.07 -13.98
CA LEU A 126 -9.43 16.91 -15.43
C LEU A 126 -10.75 16.34 -15.89
N ARG A 127 -11.44 17.04 -16.78
CA ARG A 127 -12.62 16.55 -17.50
C ARG A 127 -12.19 16.07 -18.87
N PHE A 128 -12.16 14.76 -19.06
CA PHE A 128 -11.85 14.13 -20.35
C PHE A 128 -13.06 14.20 -21.29
N ASP A 129 -12.79 14.25 -22.60
CA ASP A 129 -13.77 14.14 -23.67
C ASP A 129 -14.24 12.69 -23.89
N VAL A 130 -13.38 11.73 -23.60
CA VAL A 130 -13.62 10.28 -23.69
C VAL A 130 -13.26 9.56 -22.40
N ASP A 131 -13.75 8.33 -22.22
CA ASP A 131 -13.29 7.50 -21.09
C ASP A 131 -11.82 7.16 -21.30
N ILE A 132 -10.96 7.65 -20.40
CA ILE A 132 -9.51 7.44 -20.48
C ILE A 132 -9.11 6.02 -20.09
N LYS A 133 -9.93 5.28 -19.31
CA LYS A 133 -9.57 3.97 -18.76
C LYS A 133 -9.15 2.94 -19.82
N PRO A 134 -9.87 2.77 -20.94
CA PRO A 134 -9.45 1.84 -22.00
C PRO A 134 -8.14 2.24 -22.67
N LEU A 135 -7.78 3.52 -22.65
CA LEU A 135 -6.57 4.04 -23.28
C LEU A 135 -5.34 3.98 -22.37
N LEU A 136 -5.51 3.69 -21.07
CA LEU A 136 -4.38 3.71 -20.11
C LEU A 136 -3.33 2.65 -20.43
N ASP A 137 -3.72 1.47 -20.92
CA ASP A 137 -2.76 0.41 -21.22
C ASP A 137 -1.84 0.77 -22.41
N ASP A 138 -2.30 1.61 -23.33
CA ASP A 138 -1.53 2.08 -24.50
C ASP A 138 -0.78 3.40 -24.22
N LEU A 139 -1.43 4.35 -23.54
CA LEU A 139 -0.90 5.70 -23.31
C LEU A 139 -0.10 5.83 -22.02
N GLY A 140 -0.39 4.98 -21.07
CA GLY A 140 0.08 5.08 -19.71
C GLY A 140 1.35 4.32 -19.43
N ARG A 141 1.96 4.67 -18.31
CA ARG A 141 3.06 3.92 -17.69
C ARG A 141 2.73 3.67 -16.25
N LEU A 142 3.28 2.58 -15.70
CA LEU A 142 3.12 2.30 -14.28
C LEU A 142 3.70 3.47 -13.46
N PRO A 143 2.90 4.05 -12.55
CA PRO A 143 3.35 5.10 -11.66
C PRO A 143 4.29 4.53 -10.60
N LEU A 144 5.56 4.35 -10.97
CA LEU A 144 6.57 3.92 -10.01
C LEU A 144 6.86 5.05 -9.01
N PRO A 145 7.03 4.71 -7.73
CA PRO A 145 7.52 5.65 -6.74
C PRO A 145 8.83 6.32 -7.17
N PRO A 146 9.07 7.59 -6.79
CA PRO A 146 10.14 8.41 -7.36
C PRO A 146 11.56 7.91 -7.08
N TYR A 147 11.74 7.04 -6.09
CA TYR A 147 13.04 6.45 -5.73
C TYR A 147 13.38 5.20 -6.54
N ILE A 148 12.43 4.64 -7.31
CA ILE A 148 12.65 3.49 -8.19
C ILE A 148 13.06 4.04 -9.55
N GLN A 149 14.31 3.81 -9.94
CA GLN A 149 14.84 4.35 -11.20
C GLN A 149 14.65 3.43 -12.41
N ASN A 150 14.30 2.16 -12.18
CA ASN A 150 14.24 1.16 -13.23
C ASN A 150 12.79 0.92 -13.69
N ASP A 151 12.50 1.22 -14.95
CA ASP A 151 11.16 1.03 -15.54
C ASP A 151 10.81 -0.44 -15.82
N LEU A 152 11.78 -1.37 -15.70
CA LEU A 152 11.57 -2.81 -15.94
C LEU A 152 10.75 -3.50 -14.83
N VAL A 153 10.09 -2.77 -13.93
CA VAL A 153 9.40 -3.36 -12.78
C VAL A 153 8.00 -3.88 -13.18
N GLY A 154 7.40 -3.45 -14.29
CA GLY A 154 6.26 -4.11 -14.98
C GLY A 154 5.27 -4.89 -14.09
N GLU A 155 5.00 -6.14 -14.46
CA GLU A 155 4.19 -7.09 -13.66
C GLU A 155 4.81 -7.41 -12.29
N ARG A 156 6.10 -7.15 -12.10
CA ARG A 156 6.76 -7.33 -10.80
C ARG A 156 6.31 -6.33 -9.75
N TYR A 157 5.68 -5.23 -10.17
CA TYR A 157 5.01 -4.29 -9.28
C TYR A 157 3.54 -4.65 -9.05
N GLN A 158 3.13 -5.87 -9.36
CA GLN A 158 1.79 -6.38 -9.09
C GLN A 158 1.88 -7.60 -8.18
N THR A 159 0.90 -7.77 -7.30
CA THR A 159 0.78 -9.02 -6.55
C THR A 159 0.27 -10.11 -7.48
N VAL A 160 0.68 -11.35 -7.23
CA VAL A 160 0.27 -12.54 -8.03
C VAL A 160 -1.24 -12.85 -7.93
N TYR A 161 -1.95 -12.13 -7.08
CA TYR A 161 -3.39 -12.26 -6.82
C TYR A 161 -4.16 -10.94 -7.07
N SER A 162 -3.51 -9.92 -7.66
CA SER A 162 -4.17 -8.64 -7.96
C SER A 162 -5.25 -8.79 -9.02
N ARG A 163 -6.41 -8.15 -8.81
CA ARG A 163 -7.60 -8.24 -9.68
C ARG A 163 -8.25 -6.87 -9.91
N GLU A 164 -8.55 -6.15 -8.83
CA GLU A 164 -9.34 -4.91 -8.89
C GLU A 164 -8.50 -3.70 -9.33
N ARG A 165 -8.66 -3.30 -10.60
CA ARG A 165 -7.95 -2.19 -11.23
C ARG A 165 -8.40 -0.86 -10.65
N GLY A 166 -7.47 -0.07 -10.12
CA GLY A 166 -7.76 1.30 -9.67
C GLY A 166 -6.69 1.95 -8.80
N SER A 167 -5.69 1.19 -8.36
CA SER A 167 -4.61 1.75 -7.54
C SER A 167 -3.58 2.52 -8.37
N VAL A 168 -3.01 3.56 -7.76
CA VAL A 168 -1.81 4.27 -8.26
C VAL A 168 -0.54 3.70 -7.63
N ALA A 169 -0.66 2.85 -6.61
CA ALA A 169 0.46 2.21 -5.94
C ALA A 169 0.14 0.77 -5.56
N ALA A 170 1.14 -0.11 -5.63
CA ALA A 170 0.94 -1.52 -5.30
C ALA A 170 0.80 -1.72 -3.79
N PRO A 171 0.00 -2.71 -3.33
CA PRO A 171 0.05 -3.18 -1.95
C PRO A 171 1.33 -4.02 -1.75
N THR A 172 2.44 -3.33 -1.46
CA THR A 172 3.79 -3.89 -1.64
C THR A 172 4.15 -5.06 -0.74
N ALA A 173 3.50 -5.19 0.42
CA ALA A 173 3.69 -6.34 1.31
C ALA A 173 3.21 -7.65 0.65
N GLY A 174 2.25 -7.54 -0.27
CA GLY A 174 1.76 -8.66 -1.06
C GLY A 174 2.72 -9.14 -2.15
N LEU A 175 3.71 -8.32 -2.53
CA LEU A 175 4.63 -8.64 -3.62
C LEU A 175 5.56 -9.81 -3.28
N HIS A 176 5.76 -10.13 -2.01
CA HIS A 176 6.65 -11.23 -1.60
C HIS A 176 6.04 -12.62 -1.84
N PHE A 177 4.72 -12.70 -2.03
CA PHE A 177 4.04 -13.97 -2.24
C PHE A 177 4.22 -14.51 -3.66
N THR A 178 4.57 -15.78 -3.73
CA THR A 178 4.52 -16.60 -4.94
C THR A 178 3.24 -17.44 -4.95
N LEU A 179 2.81 -17.92 -6.13
CA LEU A 179 1.66 -18.83 -6.20
C LEU A 179 1.95 -20.13 -5.46
N GLU A 180 3.19 -20.60 -5.52
CA GLU A 180 3.68 -21.79 -4.82
C GLU A 180 3.56 -21.65 -3.30
N LEU A 181 3.94 -20.49 -2.74
CA LEU A 181 3.80 -20.21 -1.31
C LEU A 181 2.32 -20.14 -0.90
N LEU A 182 1.49 -19.45 -1.69
CA LEU A 182 0.04 -19.35 -1.42
C LEU A 182 -0.63 -20.72 -1.42
N ASN A 183 -0.34 -21.57 -2.41
CA ASN A 183 -0.86 -22.93 -2.48
C ASN A 183 -0.35 -23.81 -1.34
N SER A 184 0.84 -23.55 -0.82
CA SER A 184 1.38 -24.27 0.34
C SER A 184 0.67 -23.88 1.63
N LEU A 185 0.37 -22.59 1.83
CA LEU A 185 -0.43 -22.10 2.95
C LEU A 185 -1.86 -22.65 2.93
N GLU A 186 -2.49 -22.69 1.75
CA GLU A 186 -3.83 -23.26 1.60
C GLU A 186 -3.86 -24.76 1.97
N ARG A 187 -2.87 -25.54 1.52
CA ARG A 187 -2.72 -26.96 1.91
C ARG A 187 -2.49 -27.16 3.41
N MET A 188 -1.93 -26.17 4.10
CA MET A 188 -1.77 -26.18 5.56
C MET A 188 -3.07 -25.82 6.31
N GLY A 189 -4.14 -25.47 5.59
CA GLY A 189 -5.42 -25.05 6.19
C GLY A 189 -5.49 -23.56 6.52
N VAL A 190 -4.60 -22.73 5.96
CA VAL A 190 -4.70 -21.26 6.08
C VAL A 190 -5.76 -20.75 5.10
N GLU A 191 -6.76 -20.04 5.61
CA GLU A 191 -7.79 -19.40 4.80
C GLU A 191 -7.26 -18.10 4.19
N ARG A 192 -7.74 -17.74 2.98
CA ARG A 192 -7.36 -16.48 2.31
C ARG A 192 -8.60 -15.73 1.87
N HIS A 193 -8.67 -14.46 2.27
CA HIS A 193 -9.71 -13.53 1.89
C HIS A 193 -9.12 -12.22 1.38
N PHE A 194 -9.92 -11.51 0.59
CA PHE A 194 -9.50 -10.28 -0.07
C PHE A 194 -10.34 -9.10 0.35
N VAL A 195 -9.67 -7.96 0.48
CA VAL A 195 -10.25 -6.63 0.50
C VAL A 195 -9.72 -5.88 -0.72
N THR A 196 -10.42 -4.84 -1.15
CA THR A 196 -9.89 -3.89 -2.12
C THR A 196 -9.71 -2.56 -1.43
N LEU A 197 -8.51 -2.00 -1.47
CA LEU A 197 -8.27 -0.59 -1.14
C LEU A 197 -7.40 0.00 -2.22
N HIS A 198 -7.94 0.99 -2.94
CA HIS A 198 -7.21 1.69 -3.99
C HIS A 198 -6.24 2.69 -3.37
N VAL A 199 -4.94 2.40 -3.52
CA VAL A 199 -3.89 3.20 -2.90
C VAL A 199 -3.67 4.46 -3.74
N GLY A 200 -3.84 5.62 -3.10
CA GLY A 200 -3.61 6.91 -3.73
C GLY A 200 -2.12 7.29 -3.75
N ALA A 201 -1.76 8.26 -4.60
CA ALA A 201 -0.37 8.77 -4.67
C ALA A 201 0.11 9.45 -3.37
N GLY A 202 -0.82 9.85 -2.50
CA GLY A 202 -0.54 10.46 -1.20
C GLY A 202 0.19 9.55 -0.21
N THR A 203 0.07 8.23 -0.37
CA THR A 203 0.64 7.22 0.55
C THR A 203 2.16 7.26 0.65
N PHE A 204 2.85 7.85 -0.33
CA PHE A 204 4.30 7.99 -0.32
C PHE A 204 4.81 9.36 0.14
N LYS A 205 3.93 10.32 0.45
CA LYS A 205 4.37 11.63 0.93
C LYS A 205 4.84 11.51 2.38
N PRO A 206 6.06 11.98 2.72
CA PRO A 206 6.48 12.10 4.10
C PRO A 206 5.52 12.98 4.90
N ILE A 207 5.42 12.74 6.20
CA ILE A 207 4.71 13.65 7.10
C ILE A 207 5.50 14.96 7.14
N SER A 208 4.83 16.07 6.83
CA SER A 208 5.38 17.42 6.93
C SER A 208 4.61 18.24 7.96
N GLY A 209 5.32 18.97 8.82
CA GLY A 209 4.71 19.83 9.84
C GLY A 209 4.37 19.09 11.14
N LEU A 210 3.46 19.67 11.93
CA LEU A 210 3.00 19.08 13.19
C LEU A 210 2.12 17.87 12.93
N LEU A 211 2.34 16.80 13.69
CA LEU A 211 1.63 15.53 13.55
C LEU A 211 0.12 15.65 13.72
N GLU A 212 -0.32 16.52 14.63
CA GLU A 212 -1.73 16.79 14.94
C GLU A 212 -2.49 17.39 13.75
N ASN A 213 -1.76 18.03 12.83
CA ASN A 213 -2.33 18.63 11.63
C ASN A 213 -2.21 17.71 10.40
N HIS A 214 -1.66 16.50 10.56
CA HIS A 214 -1.47 15.59 9.44
C HIS A 214 -2.81 14.98 9.03
N GLN A 215 -3.27 15.34 7.84
CA GLN A 215 -4.46 14.75 7.23
C GLN A 215 -4.06 13.62 6.28
N MET A 216 -4.59 12.44 6.52
CA MET A 216 -4.49 11.33 5.58
C MET A 216 -5.39 11.59 4.39
N HIS A 217 -4.87 11.30 3.20
CA HIS A 217 -5.69 11.29 1.99
C HIS A 217 -6.77 10.20 2.11
N GLU A 218 -7.99 10.56 1.73
CA GLU A 218 -9.09 9.60 1.69
C GLU A 218 -8.83 8.54 0.61
N GLU A 219 -8.91 7.28 1.01
CA GLU A 219 -8.81 6.14 0.11
C GLU A 219 -10.10 5.31 0.17
N VAL A 220 -10.57 4.88 -1.00
CA VAL A 220 -11.78 4.06 -1.10
C VAL A 220 -11.40 2.60 -0.91
N PHE A 221 -12.20 1.92 -0.11
CA PHE A 221 -12.10 0.48 0.08
C PHE A 221 -13.42 -0.22 -0.17
N SER A 222 -13.35 -1.51 -0.43
CA SER A 222 -14.49 -2.41 -0.52
C SER A 222 -14.16 -3.73 0.19
N ILE A 223 -15.06 -4.18 1.05
CA ILE A 223 -14.96 -5.48 1.74
C ILE A 223 -16.13 -6.34 1.29
N PRO A 224 -15.88 -7.43 0.55
CA PRO A 224 -16.93 -8.37 0.17
C PRO A 224 -17.66 -8.97 1.39
N PRO A 225 -18.98 -9.24 1.30
CA PRO A 225 -19.73 -9.87 2.38
C PRO A 225 -19.10 -11.18 2.89
N SER A 226 -18.59 -12.01 1.97
CA SER A 226 -17.88 -13.24 2.32
C SER A 226 -16.61 -13.00 3.14
N THR A 227 -15.83 -11.96 2.81
CA THR A 227 -14.64 -11.57 3.57
C THR A 227 -15.01 -11.08 4.97
N ALA A 228 -16.01 -10.20 5.10
CA ALA A 228 -16.47 -9.71 6.40
C ALA A 228 -16.98 -10.86 7.28
N SER A 229 -17.81 -11.75 6.73
CA SER A 229 -18.31 -12.93 7.45
C SER A 229 -17.17 -13.86 7.89
N ALA A 230 -16.18 -14.11 7.04
CA ALA A 230 -15.05 -14.97 7.39
C ALA A 230 -14.19 -14.37 8.51
N ILE A 231 -13.92 -13.06 8.45
CA ILE A 231 -13.18 -12.34 9.51
C ILE A 231 -13.95 -12.38 10.84
N ASN A 232 -15.24 -12.07 10.82
CA ASN A 232 -16.07 -12.07 12.03
C ASN A 232 -16.20 -13.48 12.62
N ARG A 233 -16.29 -14.51 11.78
CA ARG A 233 -16.26 -15.92 12.21
C ARG A 233 -14.92 -16.28 12.84
N ALA A 234 -13.80 -15.94 12.19
CA ALA A 234 -12.46 -16.19 12.74
C ALA A 234 -12.26 -15.53 14.11
N LYS A 235 -12.76 -14.30 14.28
CA LYS A 235 -12.78 -13.61 15.57
C LYS A 235 -13.57 -14.37 16.64
N LEU A 236 -14.80 -14.79 16.31
CA LEU A 236 -15.66 -15.54 17.23
C LEU A 236 -15.02 -16.86 17.67
N GLU A 237 -14.32 -17.52 16.75
CA GLU A 237 -13.63 -18.80 16.97
C GLU A 237 -12.24 -18.64 17.63
N GLY A 238 -11.79 -17.42 17.92
CA GLY A 238 -10.48 -17.15 18.51
C GLY A 238 -9.29 -17.46 17.57
N ARG A 239 -9.54 -17.53 16.27
CA ARG A 239 -8.50 -17.76 15.25
C ARG A 239 -7.74 -16.48 14.95
N ARG A 240 -6.49 -16.63 14.54
CA ARG A 240 -5.61 -15.49 14.27
C ARG A 240 -5.93 -14.89 12.90
N ILE A 241 -6.04 -13.56 12.86
CA ILE A 241 -6.20 -12.82 11.61
C ILE A 241 -4.86 -12.18 11.24
N VAL A 242 -4.39 -12.47 10.03
CA VAL A 242 -3.11 -11.99 9.49
C VAL A 242 -3.41 -10.96 8.40
N ALA A 243 -3.12 -9.69 8.66
CA ALA A 243 -3.22 -8.66 7.63
C ALA A 243 -1.96 -8.60 6.78
N VAL A 244 -2.11 -8.66 5.46
CA VAL A 244 -1.01 -8.45 4.50
C VAL A 244 -1.04 -7.00 4.03
N GLY A 245 -0.14 -6.20 4.59
CA GLY A 245 0.04 -4.79 4.27
C GLY A 245 -0.74 -3.84 5.17
N THR A 246 -0.17 -2.66 5.39
CA THR A 246 -0.76 -1.57 6.17
C THR A 246 -2.05 -1.02 5.57
N THR A 247 -2.22 -1.11 4.25
CA THR A 247 -3.47 -0.73 3.57
C THR A 247 -4.61 -1.67 3.94
N THR A 248 -4.35 -2.98 4.03
CA THR A 248 -5.30 -3.95 4.55
C THR A 248 -5.69 -3.62 6.00
N VAL A 249 -4.71 -3.30 6.85
CA VAL A 249 -4.98 -2.89 8.25
C VAL A 249 -5.93 -1.68 8.30
N ARG A 250 -5.66 -0.64 7.51
CA ARG A 250 -6.51 0.56 7.47
C ARG A 250 -7.92 0.27 6.98
N ALA A 251 -8.08 -0.55 5.93
CA ALA A 251 -9.39 -0.96 5.44
C ALA A 251 -10.18 -1.70 6.53
N LEU A 252 -9.54 -2.69 7.18
CA LEU A 252 -10.18 -3.48 8.23
C LEU A 252 -10.58 -2.65 9.43
N GLU A 253 -9.66 -1.84 9.96
CA GLU A 253 -9.91 -1.00 11.15
C GLU A 253 -10.95 0.09 10.87
N SER A 254 -11.04 0.60 9.64
CA SER A 254 -12.06 1.60 9.27
C SER A 254 -13.44 0.98 9.05
N ALA A 255 -13.50 -0.31 8.74
CA ALA A 255 -14.74 -1.03 8.52
C ALA A 255 -15.32 -1.64 9.82
N VAL A 256 -14.69 -1.42 10.98
CA VAL A 256 -15.20 -1.97 12.24
C VAL A 256 -16.38 -1.12 12.75
N SER A 257 -17.48 -1.79 13.07
CA SER A 257 -18.59 -1.24 13.83
C SER A 257 -19.03 -2.26 14.88
N ASN A 258 -19.18 -1.84 16.13
CA ASN A 258 -19.53 -2.70 17.27
C ASN A 258 -18.64 -3.96 17.38
N GLY A 259 -17.33 -3.83 17.12
CA GLY A 259 -16.36 -4.92 17.19
C GLY A 259 -16.42 -5.93 16.03
N GLN A 260 -17.23 -5.68 14.99
CA GLN A 260 -17.35 -6.52 13.81
C GLN A 260 -17.00 -5.76 12.54
N VAL A 261 -16.33 -6.43 11.60
CA VAL A 261 -16.06 -5.90 10.26
C VAL A 261 -17.37 -5.86 9.47
N GLN A 262 -17.69 -4.68 8.94
CA GLN A 262 -18.83 -4.47 8.07
C GLN A 262 -18.43 -4.72 6.61
N ALA A 263 -19.34 -5.32 5.85
CA ALA A 263 -19.19 -5.48 4.41
C ALA A 263 -19.63 -4.21 3.67
N GLY A 264 -19.14 -4.03 2.45
CA GLY A 264 -19.53 -2.95 1.55
C GLY A 264 -18.39 -2.03 1.18
N GLU A 265 -18.75 -0.98 0.45
CA GLU A 265 -17.85 0.11 0.07
C GLU A 265 -17.76 1.15 1.18
N GLY A 266 -16.60 1.75 1.33
CA GLY A 266 -16.35 2.81 2.29
C GLY A 266 -15.16 3.66 1.89
N ALA A 267 -14.94 4.71 2.66
CA ALA A 267 -13.79 5.58 2.51
C ALA A 267 -13.04 5.64 3.84
N THR A 268 -11.71 5.73 3.78
CA THR A 268 -10.87 5.85 4.98
C THR A 268 -9.83 6.94 4.86
N SER A 269 -9.84 7.82 5.84
CA SER A 269 -8.77 8.75 6.17
C SER A 269 -8.17 8.42 7.56
N ILE A 270 -8.33 7.17 8.03
CA ILE A 270 -7.85 6.77 9.36
C ILE A 270 -6.34 7.00 9.47
N PHE A 271 -5.95 7.71 10.53
CA PHE A 271 -4.56 7.96 10.86
C PHE A 271 -4.15 7.15 12.09
N ILE A 272 -3.54 5.99 11.87
CA ILE A 272 -3.15 5.07 12.94
C ILE A 272 -1.76 5.46 13.45
N HIS A 273 -1.69 5.87 14.72
CA HIS A 273 -0.46 6.20 15.43
C HIS A 273 -0.55 5.75 16.90
N PRO A 274 0.58 5.56 17.62
CA PRO A 274 0.51 5.20 19.03
C PRO A 274 -0.11 6.32 19.89
N PRO A 275 -0.89 6.00 20.92
CA PRO A 275 -1.46 4.69 21.21
C PRO A 275 -2.64 4.38 20.27
N TYR A 276 -2.79 3.12 19.85
CA TYR A 276 -3.93 2.65 19.08
C TYR A 276 -4.25 1.20 19.46
N THR A 277 -5.53 0.89 19.68
CA THR A 277 -5.98 -0.47 19.99
C THR A 277 -6.53 -1.13 18.75
N PHE A 278 -5.79 -2.09 18.20
CA PHE A 278 -6.21 -2.84 17.01
C PHE A 278 -7.30 -3.84 17.35
N GLN A 279 -8.42 -3.72 16.66
CA GLN A 279 -9.57 -4.59 16.88
C GLN A 279 -9.47 -5.86 16.05
N ILE A 280 -8.93 -5.80 14.83
CA ILE A 280 -9.04 -6.91 13.87
C ILE A 280 -7.76 -7.76 13.78
N PRO A 281 -6.65 -7.29 13.19
CA PRO A 281 -5.48 -8.15 12.98
C PRO A 281 -4.78 -8.53 14.28
N ASP A 282 -4.24 -9.74 14.30
CA ASP A 282 -3.38 -10.29 15.35
C ASP A 282 -1.93 -10.37 14.88
N LEU A 283 -1.73 -10.56 13.56
CA LEU A 283 -0.43 -10.48 12.91
C LEU A 283 -0.47 -9.51 11.72
N LEU A 284 0.66 -8.88 11.45
CA LEU A 284 0.86 -7.98 10.32
C LEU A 284 2.08 -8.42 9.50
N ILE A 285 1.88 -8.66 8.21
CA ILE A 285 2.96 -8.78 7.23
C ILE A 285 3.12 -7.43 6.53
N THR A 286 4.29 -6.81 6.59
CA THR A 286 4.54 -5.51 5.97
C THR A 286 5.99 -5.37 5.47
N ASN A 287 6.28 -4.34 4.69
CA ASN A 287 7.66 -3.97 4.33
C ASN A 287 8.32 -3.14 5.45
N PHE A 288 9.62 -2.88 5.33
CA PHE A 288 10.27 -1.82 6.09
C PHE A 288 9.95 -0.44 5.49
N HIS A 289 9.57 0.51 6.33
CA HIS A 289 9.06 1.82 5.95
C HIS A 289 10.11 2.92 6.14
N LEU A 290 9.91 4.04 5.44
CA LEU A 290 10.79 5.20 5.55
C LEU A 290 10.67 5.87 6.93
N PRO A 291 11.74 6.53 7.40
CA PRO A 291 11.62 7.49 8.49
C PRO A 291 10.62 8.59 8.10
N ASN A 292 10.01 9.23 9.09
CA ASN A 292 9.00 10.28 8.92
C ASN A 292 7.77 9.88 8.09
N SER A 293 7.38 8.60 8.10
CA SER A 293 6.19 8.11 7.38
C SER A 293 5.04 7.76 8.32
N SER A 294 3.80 7.95 7.85
CA SER A 294 2.60 7.49 8.55
C SER A 294 2.59 5.96 8.73
N LEU A 295 3.18 5.22 7.79
CA LEU A 295 3.35 3.78 7.88
C LEU A 295 4.25 3.36 9.06
N MET A 296 5.31 4.13 9.36
CA MET A 296 6.15 3.90 10.54
C MET A 296 5.36 4.03 11.84
N LEU A 297 4.46 5.03 11.91
CA LEU A 297 3.60 5.22 13.08
C LEU A 297 2.61 4.07 13.26
N LEU A 298 1.98 3.62 12.16
CA LEU A 298 1.06 2.48 12.20
C LEU A 298 1.76 1.22 12.70
N VAL A 299 2.93 0.91 12.16
CA VAL A 299 3.70 -0.27 12.59
C VAL A 299 4.19 -0.12 14.02
N GLY A 300 4.60 1.09 14.44
CA GLY A 300 4.95 1.37 15.83
C GLY A 300 3.77 1.24 16.80
N ALA A 301 2.54 1.52 16.34
CA ALA A 301 1.35 1.29 17.13
C ALA A 301 1.05 -0.21 17.26
N PHE A 302 1.25 -0.98 16.17
CA PHE A 302 0.96 -2.41 16.13
C PHE A 302 1.97 -3.25 16.93
N ALA A 303 3.26 -2.93 16.79
CA ALA A 303 4.37 -3.65 17.40
C ALA A 303 4.77 -3.14 18.78
N GLY A 304 4.42 -1.89 19.11
CA GLY A 304 4.99 -1.16 20.24
C GLY A 304 6.30 -0.44 19.88
N VAL A 305 6.49 0.77 20.42
CA VAL A 305 7.57 1.69 20.03
C VAL A 305 8.97 1.11 20.27
N GLY A 306 9.22 0.49 21.43
CA GLY A 306 10.54 -0.08 21.75
C GLY A 306 10.90 -1.26 20.85
N ARG A 307 9.94 -2.18 20.67
CA ARG A 307 10.10 -3.39 19.85
C ARG A 307 10.37 -3.04 18.39
N ILE A 308 9.63 -2.10 17.82
CA ILE A 308 9.85 -1.72 16.41
C ILE A 308 11.19 -1.02 16.20
N LYS A 309 11.65 -0.19 17.15
CA LYS A 309 12.96 0.45 17.05
C LYS A 309 14.09 -0.59 17.03
N ALA A 310 14.03 -1.57 17.94
CA ALA A 310 14.99 -2.67 17.97
C ALA A 310 14.99 -3.45 16.65
N ALA A 311 13.81 -3.75 16.11
CA ALA A 311 13.67 -4.41 14.81
C ALA A 311 14.34 -3.63 13.67
N TYR A 312 14.15 -2.31 13.60
CA TYR A 312 14.75 -1.48 12.55
C TYR A 312 16.27 -1.34 12.71
N PHE A 313 16.79 -1.22 13.94
CA PHE A 313 18.25 -1.23 14.16
C PHE A 313 18.88 -2.56 13.73
N SER A 314 18.27 -3.69 14.10
CA SER A 314 18.69 -5.02 13.64
C SER A 314 18.59 -5.14 12.12
N ALA A 315 17.55 -4.58 11.49
CA ALA A 315 17.41 -4.62 10.04
C ALA A 315 18.55 -3.87 9.32
N LEU A 316 18.98 -2.73 9.85
CA LEU A 316 20.13 -1.98 9.34
C LEU A 316 21.44 -2.77 9.50
N GLU A 317 21.65 -3.40 10.65
CA GLU A 317 22.84 -4.20 10.96
C GLU A 317 22.94 -5.46 10.09
N PHE A 318 21.82 -6.13 9.82
CA PHE A 318 21.76 -7.37 9.04
C PHE A 318 21.48 -7.14 7.55
N ASP A 319 21.76 -5.93 7.05
CA ASP A 319 21.63 -5.55 5.63
C ASP A 319 20.28 -5.92 5.01
N TYR A 320 19.19 -5.59 5.69
CA TYR A 320 17.86 -5.67 5.10
C TYR A 320 17.71 -4.59 4.02
N ARG A 321 16.95 -4.94 3.00
CA ARG A 321 16.54 -4.02 1.94
C ARG A 321 15.22 -3.39 2.33
N PHE A 322 15.10 -2.08 2.20
CA PHE A 322 13.96 -1.31 2.67
C PHE A 322 12.98 -0.99 1.55
N TYR A 323 11.76 -0.61 1.96
CA TYR A 323 10.69 -0.06 1.15
C TYR A 323 9.98 -1.06 0.21
N SER A 324 9.30 -0.55 -0.81
CA SER A 324 8.31 -1.30 -1.61
C SER A 324 8.85 -2.58 -2.25
N LEU A 325 10.10 -2.57 -2.72
CA LEU A 325 10.75 -3.72 -3.35
C LEU A 325 11.79 -4.41 -2.45
N GLY A 326 11.84 -3.99 -1.18
CA GLY A 326 12.79 -4.46 -0.19
C GLY A 326 12.43 -5.83 0.36
N ASP A 327 12.67 -6.01 1.65
CA ASP A 327 12.40 -7.20 2.43
C ASP A 327 11.13 -7.02 3.28
N ALA A 328 10.70 -8.09 3.95
CA ALA A 328 9.45 -8.15 4.70
C ALA A 328 9.68 -8.28 6.20
N MET A 329 8.65 -7.91 6.95
CA MET A 329 8.53 -8.14 8.38
C MET A 329 7.18 -8.82 8.67
N LEU A 330 7.21 -9.89 9.48
CA LEU A 330 6.04 -10.47 10.14
C LEU A 330 6.04 -10.00 11.59
N ILE A 331 4.94 -9.39 12.03
CA ILE A 331 4.84 -8.79 13.35
C ILE A 331 3.69 -9.45 14.10
N PHE A 332 3.97 -9.91 15.31
CA PHE A 332 2.94 -10.30 16.28
C PHE A 332 2.51 -9.07 17.07
N LYS A 333 1.19 -8.81 17.09
CA LYS A 333 0.58 -7.68 17.79
C LYS A 333 1.09 -7.58 19.23
N ASN A 334 1.37 -6.36 19.67
CA ASN A 334 1.74 -6.10 21.05
C ASN A 334 0.56 -6.36 21.99
N LEU A 335 0.76 -7.21 23.00
CA LEU A 335 -0.27 -7.56 23.99
C LEU A 335 -0.18 -6.72 25.27
N THR A 336 0.80 -5.81 25.37
CA THR A 336 1.05 -4.96 26.54
C THR A 336 0.35 -3.62 26.46
#